data_AF-A0A4R8BT69-F1
#
_entry.id   AF-A0A4R8BT69-F1
#
_cell.length_a   1.000
_cell.length_b   1.000
_cell.length_c   1.000
_cell.angle_alpha   90.00
_cell.angle_beta   90.00
_cell.angle_gamma   90.00
#
_symmetry.space_group_name_H-M   'P 1'
#
loop_
_entity.id
_entity.type
_entity.pdbx_description
1 polymer ?
#
loop_
_entity_poly.entity_id
_entity_poly.type
_entity_poly.pdbx_seq_one_letter_code
_entity_poly.pdbx_strand_id
1 'polypeptide(L)'
;MQLMLEENRRPLFIGVVALAVVVVLVGGILLFRGGSQTSLTVESIPNDLTLKLDGHEIPANGEIKVKAGQHTLEGQRRGFEGYTMTFTAEGDRQAVKMYLYANSAEGREWAKNNPGEELKLEAEAGRRYDETQARLKQKYPILSQLPYVGDGFEATYTKSKTDPTNPEAISVVIEIYGPQGREKADQWIQGYGWDPATLDLIWTTGK
;
A
#
# COMPACT_ATOMS: atom_id res chain seq x y z
N MET A 1 -48.71 -33.40 52.62
CA MET A 1 -47.87 -33.83 51.50
C MET A 1 -48.18 -32.89 50.34
N GLN A 2 -47.16 -32.19 49.82
CA GLN A 2 -47.16 -31.41 48.57
C GLN A 2 -48.27 -30.34 48.41
N LEU A 3 -47.95 -29.05 48.61
CA LEU A 3 -48.63 -27.91 47.91
C LEU A 3 -48.08 -26.50 48.26
N MET A 4 -47.04 -26.38 49.09
CA MET A 4 -46.49 -25.06 49.51
C MET A 4 -45.05 -24.80 49.00
N LEU A 5 -44.67 -25.36 47.84
CA LEU A 5 -43.31 -25.20 47.28
C LEU A 5 -43.28 -24.72 45.82
N GLU A 6 -44.43 -24.51 45.18
CA GLU A 6 -44.49 -24.13 43.75
C GLU A 6 -44.56 -22.62 43.51
N GLU A 7 -45.05 -21.82 44.45
CA GLU A 7 -45.30 -20.38 44.21
C GLU A 7 -44.00 -19.55 44.24
N ASN A 8 -43.00 -19.98 45.01
CA ASN A 8 -41.74 -19.23 45.17
C ASN A 8 -40.62 -19.66 44.20
N ARG A 9 -40.87 -20.66 43.34
CA ARG A 9 -39.91 -21.12 42.32
C ARG A 9 -39.93 -20.26 41.07
N ARG A 10 -41.08 -19.67 40.72
CA ARG A 10 -41.22 -18.79 39.55
C ARG A 10 -40.29 -17.58 39.58
N PRO A 11 -40.21 -16.76 40.66
CA PRO A 11 -39.28 -15.63 40.68
C PRO A 11 -37.81 -16.06 40.68
N LEU A 12 -37.50 -17.20 41.30
CA LEU A 12 -36.14 -17.74 41.36
C LEU A 12 -35.70 -18.31 39.99
N PHE A 13 -36.60 -18.97 39.27
CA PHE A 13 -36.37 -19.46 37.91
C PHE A 13 -36.21 -18.30 36.92
N ILE A 14 -37.02 -17.24 37.04
CA ILE A 14 -36.89 -16.01 36.24
C ILE A 14 -35.54 -15.33 36.51
N GLY A 15 -35.10 -15.27 37.77
CA GLY A 15 -33.79 -14.73 38.15
C GLY A 15 -32.61 -15.51 37.55
N VAL A 16 -32.68 -16.85 37.56
CA VAL A 16 -31.65 -17.71 36.97
C VAL A 16 -31.61 -17.56 35.44
N VAL A 17 -32.76 -17.50 34.78
CA VAL A 17 -32.85 -17.31 33.32
C VAL A 17 -32.32 -15.92 32.94
N ALA A 18 -32.70 -14.87 33.67
CA ALA A 18 -32.18 -13.52 33.43
C ALA A 18 -30.66 -13.45 33.62
N LEU A 19 -30.11 -14.10 34.65
CA LEU A 19 -28.67 -14.17 34.88
C LEU A 19 -27.95 -14.94 33.76
N ALA A 20 -28.51 -16.06 33.31
CA ALA A 20 -27.95 -16.83 32.20
C ALA A 20 -27.95 -16.01 30.90
N VAL A 21 -29.02 -15.26 30.61
CA VAL A 21 -29.10 -14.35 29.47
C VAL A 21 -28.05 -13.24 29.57
N VAL A 22 -27.86 -12.65 30.76
CA VAL A 22 -26.81 -11.64 30.98
C VAL A 22 -25.42 -12.23 30.78
N VAL A 23 -25.14 -13.45 31.27
CA VAL A 23 -23.84 -14.12 31.08
C VAL A 23 -23.60 -14.45 29.61
N VAL A 24 -24.61 -14.88 28.87
CA VAL A 24 -24.50 -15.14 27.42
C VAL A 24 -24.33 -13.84 26.63
N LEU A 25 -25.00 -12.76 27.00
CA LEU A 25 -24.85 -11.46 26.34
C LEU A 25 -23.48 -10.84 26.65
N VAL A 26 -23.05 -10.83 27.91
CA VAL A 26 -21.73 -10.31 28.32
C VAL A 26 -20.62 -11.20 27.77
N GLY A 27 -20.77 -12.52 27.86
CA GLY A 27 -19.83 -13.49 27.29
C GLY A 27 -19.75 -13.39 25.77
N GLY A 28 -20.88 -13.24 25.09
CA GLY A 28 -20.95 -13.00 23.65
C GLY A 28 -20.26 -11.69 23.25
N ILE A 29 -20.54 -10.59 23.96
CA ILE A 29 -19.90 -9.29 23.70
C ILE A 29 -18.38 -9.35 23.94
N LEU A 30 -17.93 -10.09 24.96
CA LEU A 30 -16.49 -10.28 25.23
C LEU A 30 -15.81 -11.15 24.17
N LEU A 31 -16.46 -12.21 23.69
CA LEU A 31 -15.95 -13.07 22.61
C LEU A 31 -15.89 -12.32 21.27
N PHE A 32 -16.87 -11.45 20.97
CA PHE A 32 -16.86 -10.61 19.77
C PHE A 32 -15.88 -9.42 19.87
N ARG A 33 -15.50 -8.99 21.08
CA ARG A 33 -14.44 -7.97 21.28
C ARG A 33 -13.02 -8.54 21.23
N GLY A 34 -12.87 -9.85 21.41
CA GLY A 34 -11.63 -10.58 21.20
C GLY A 34 -11.40 -10.87 19.72
N GLY A 35 -11.30 -9.84 18.89
CA GLY A 35 -10.96 -10.01 17.47
C GLY A 35 -9.65 -10.78 17.32
N SER A 36 -9.55 -11.60 16.27
CA SER A 36 -8.33 -12.32 15.91
C SER A 36 -7.13 -11.37 15.92
N GLN A 37 -6.02 -11.79 16.54
CA GLN A 37 -4.79 -11.00 16.59
C GLN A 37 -3.81 -11.50 15.53
N THR A 38 -3.18 -10.57 14.83
CA THR A 38 -2.15 -10.83 13.82
C THR A 38 -0.79 -10.45 14.40
N SER A 39 0.23 -11.27 14.18
CA SER A 39 1.62 -10.86 14.46
C SER A 39 2.10 -9.93 13.35
N LEU A 40 2.41 -8.69 13.71
CA LEU A 40 3.04 -7.72 12.82
C LEU A 40 4.53 -7.65 13.12
N THR A 41 5.35 -8.01 12.14
CA THR A 41 6.80 -7.76 12.17
C THR A 41 7.08 -6.46 11.45
N VAL A 42 7.65 -5.48 12.15
CA VAL A 42 8.06 -4.21 11.58
C VAL A 42 9.58 -4.17 11.42
N GLU A 43 10.02 -3.76 10.23
CA GLU A 43 11.41 -3.38 9.94
C GLU A 43 11.44 -1.90 9.53
N SER A 44 12.16 -1.08 10.28
CA SER A 44 12.23 0.37 10.07
C SER A 44 13.65 0.82 9.74
N ILE A 45 13.75 1.72 8.78
CA ILE A 45 14.98 2.46 8.45
C ILE A 45 14.60 3.93 8.35
N PRO A 46 15.20 4.84 9.13
CA PRO A 46 16.17 4.60 10.20
C PRO A 46 15.66 3.74 11.36
N ASN A 47 16.54 2.98 12.00
CA ASN A 47 16.17 2.09 13.11
C ASN A 47 15.73 2.82 14.39
N ASP A 48 16.05 4.11 14.52
CA ASP A 48 15.79 5.01 15.65
C ASP A 48 14.62 5.95 15.38
N LEU A 49 13.82 5.69 14.34
CA LEU A 49 12.62 6.47 14.07
C LEU A 49 11.57 6.29 15.18
N THR A 50 10.74 7.32 15.37
CA THR A 50 9.52 7.22 16.16
C THR A 50 8.44 6.59 15.30
N LEU A 51 7.95 5.42 15.72
CA LEU A 51 6.90 4.69 15.02
C LEU A 51 5.60 4.73 15.82
N LYS A 52 4.50 5.07 15.18
CA LYS A 52 3.16 5.04 15.78
C LYS A 52 2.23 4.13 15.00
N LEU A 53 1.49 3.29 15.72
CA LEU A 53 0.39 2.48 15.21
C LEU A 53 -0.91 3.03 15.79
N ASP A 54 -1.81 3.48 14.92
CA ASP A 54 -3.10 4.10 15.30
C ASP A 54 -2.93 5.19 16.38
N GLY A 55 -1.92 6.05 16.20
CA GLY A 55 -1.56 7.15 17.10
C GLY A 55 -0.78 6.74 18.36
N HIS A 56 -0.54 5.46 18.60
CA HIS A 56 0.20 4.96 19.77
C HIS A 56 1.63 4.57 19.40
N GLU A 57 2.61 5.04 20.17
CA GLU A 57 4.01 4.68 19.93
C GLU A 57 4.26 3.17 20.14
N ILE A 58 5.00 2.59 19.20
CA ILE A 58 5.42 1.19 19.20
C ILE A 58 6.92 1.10 18.93
N PRO A 59 7.58 -0.03 19.24
CA PRO A 59 8.97 -0.23 18.85
C PRO A 59 9.15 -0.07 17.34
N ALA A 60 10.20 0.64 16.92
CA ALA A 60 10.52 0.85 15.50
C ALA A 60 10.82 -0.47 14.77
N ASN A 61 11.33 -1.47 15.48
CA ASN A 61 11.70 -2.76 14.93
C ASN A 61 11.22 -3.89 15.83
N GLY A 62 10.81 -5.01 15.24
CA GLY A 62 10.46 -6.24 15.95
C GLY A 62 9.02 -6.69 15.71
N GLU A 63 8.55 -7.59 16.57
CA GLU A 63 7.23 -8.21 16.46
C GLU A 63 6.26 -7.65 17.50
N ILE A 64 5.08 -7.24 17.06
CA ILE A 64 3.98 -6.78 17.92
C ILE A 64 2.68 -7.49 17.54
N LYS A 65 1.74 -7.57 18.48
CA LYS A 65 0.40 -8.10 18.22
C LYS A 65 -0.55 -6.96 17.89
N VAL A 66 -1.18 -7.05 16.73
CA VAL A 66 -2.19 -6.09 16.26
C VAL A 66 -3.53 -6.81 16.10
N LYS A 67 -4.63 -6.05 16.18
CA LYS A 67 -5.95 -6.62 15.89
C LYS A 67 -6.06 -6.85 14.38
N ALA A 68 -6.93 -7.76 13.96
CA ALA A 68 -7.30 -7.82 12.55
C ALA A 68 -8.10 -6.57 12.15
N GLY A 69 -7.88 -6.08 10.93
CA GLY A 69 -8.55 -4.90 10.38
C GLY A 69 -7.60 -3.84 9.82
N GLN A 70 -8.15 -2.68 9.45
CA GLN A 70 -7.36 -1.58 8.89
C GLN A 70 -6.63 -0.83 10.00
N HIS A 71 -5.34 -0.58 9.78
CA HIS A 71 -4.45 0.13 10.69
C HIS A 71 -3.65 1.19 9.96
N THR A 72 -3.24 2.22 10.72
CA THR A 72 -2.39 3.30 10.22
C THR A 72 -1.04 3.27 10.93
N LEU A 73 0.04 3.27 10.16
CA LEU A 73 1.40 3.30 10.63
C LEU A 73 2.07 4.62 10.24
N GLU A 74 2.61 5.34 11.21
CA GLU A 74 3.25 6.64 11.03
C GLU A 74 4.70 6.56 11.51
N GLY A 75 5.65 6.76 10.59
CA GLY A 75 7.08 6.85 10.89
C GLY A 75 7.54 8.30 10.83
N GLN A 76 8.22 8.76 11.88
CA GLN A 76 8.79 10.11 11.94
C GLN A 76 10.19 10.06 12.51
N ARG A 77 11.09 10.86 11.92
CA ARG A 77 12.42 11.11 12.47
C ARG A 77 12.91 12.48 12.03
N ARG A 78 13.57 13.19 12.93
CA ARG A 78 14.18 14.49 12.60
C ARG A 78 15.20 14.34 11.46
N GLY A 79 15.10 15.22 10.47
CA GLY A 79 15.94 15.23 9.27
C GLY A 79 15.53 14.23 8.18
N PHE A 80 14.42 13.53 8.38
CA PHE A 80 13.82 12.62 7.43
C PHE A 80 12.41 13.10 7.06
N GLU A 81 11.97 12.73 5.87
CA GLU A 81 10.58 12.87 5.46
C GLU A 81 9.73 11.88 6.25
N GLY A 82 8.71 12.38 6.94
CA GLY A 82 7.76 11.53 7.65
C GLY A 82 6.92 10.74 6.65
N TYR A 83 6.59 9.49 6.99
CA TYR A 83 5.81 8.62 6.13
C TYR A 83 4.63 8.03 6.89
N THR A 84 3.46 8.05 6.24
CA THR A 84 2.23 7.45 6.76
C THR A 84 1.76 6.41 5.76
N MET A 85 1.50 5.20 6.23
CA MET A 85 0.93 4.14 5.43
C MET A 85 -0.26 3.51 6.15
N THR A 86 -1.24 3.08 5.37
CA THR A 86 -2.33 2.24 5.86
C THR A 86 -2.10 0.81 5.40
N PHE A 87 -2.46 -0.15 6.23
CA PHE A 87 -2.41 -1.56 5.89
C PHE A 87 -3.59 -2.28 6.55
N THR A 88 -4.02 -3.40 5.96
CA THR A 88 -5.00 -4.28 6.58
C THR A 88 -4.25 -5.44 7.22
N ALA A 89 -4.42 -5.61 8.53
CA ALA A 89 -3.94 -6.75 9.30
C ALA A 89 -4.86 -7.94 9.06
N GLU A 90 -4.37 -8.94 8.34
CA GLU A 90 -5.10 -10.17 8.03
C GLU A 90 -4.22 -11.40 8.23
N GLY A 91 -4.83 -12.52 8.62
CA GLY A 91 -4.12 -13.78 8.87
C GLY A 91 -3.27 -13.77 10.13
N ASP A 92 -2.33 -14.72 10.22
CA ASP A 92 -1.58 -14.99 11.45
C ASP A 92 -0.30 -14.13 11.58
N ARG A 93 0.32 -13.78 10.45
CA ARG A 93 1.58 -13.03 10.39
C ARG A 93 1.61 -12.09 9.20
N GLN A 94 2.12 -10.88 9.45
CA GLN A 94 2.32 -9.85 8.44
C GLN A 94 3.63 -9.14 8.69
N ALA A 95 4.35 -8.83 7.61
CA ALA A 95 5.58 -8.05 7.66
C ALA A 95 5.35 -6.69 7.00
N VAL A 96 5.76 -5.62 7.67
CA VAL A 96 5.68 -4.25 7.16
C VAL A 96 7.05 -3.59 7.26
N LYS A 97 7.42 -2.89 6.18
CA LYS A 97 8.68 -2.12 6.09
C LYS A 97 8.38 -0.63 6.09
N MET A 98 8.94 0.09 7.05
CA MET A 98 8.77 1.53 7.23
C MET A 98 10.08 2.25 6.96
N TYR A 99 10.24 2.74 5.73
CA TYR A 99 11.48 3.37 5.27
C TYR A 99 11.27 4.86 5.05
N LEU A 100 12.09 5.68 5.72
CA LEU A 100 12.08 7.13 5.60
C LEU A 100 13.30 7.61 4.81
N TYR A 101 13.12 8.66 4.01
CA TYR A 101 14.19 9.24 3.21
C TYR A 101 14.72 10.53 3.87
N ALA A 102 16.03 10.69 3.88
CA ALA A 102 16.67 11.90 4.41
C ALA A 102 16.31 13.13 3.56
N ASN A 103 15.76 14.18 4.17
CA ASN A 103 15.39 15.42 3.48
C ASN A 103 16.18 16.65 3.98
N SER A 104 17.07 16.48 4.97
CA SER A 104 17.87 17.56 5.55
C SER A 104 19.36 17.20 5.65
N ALA A 105 20.20 18.18 6.00
CA ALA A 105 21.61 17.95 6.26
C ALA A 105 21.85 16.98 7.43
N GLU A 106 21.00 17.05 8.46
CA GLU A 106 21.05 16.15 9.62
C GLU A 106 20.74 14.69 9.22
N GLY A 107 19.72 14.48 8.37
CA GLY A 107 19.40 13.13 7.87
C GLY A 107 20.51 12.56 6.99
N ARG A 108 21.11 13.39 6.11
CA ARG A 108 22.24 12.98 5.29
C ARG A 108 23.48 12.64 6.12
N GLU A 109 23.72 13.38 7.20
CA GLU A 109 24.83 13.08 8.11
C GLU A 109 24.57 11.78 8.87
N TRP A 110 23.32 11.54 9.30
CA TRP A 110 22.95 10.25 9.87
C TRP A 110 23.20 9.10 8.89
N ALA A 111 22.82 9.23 7.62
CA ALA A 111 22.99 8.19 6.60
C ALA A 111 24.48 7.83 6.40
N LYS A 112 25.36 8.84 6.36
CA LYS A 112 26.82 8.62 6.30
C LYS A 112 27.36 7.85 7.50
N ASN A 113 26.81 8.11 8.68
CA ASN A 113 27.22 7.45 9.92
C ASN A 113 26.56 6.07 10.11
N ASN A 114 25.55 5.72 9.29
CA ASN A 114 24.84 4.44 9.32
C ASN A 114 24.84 3.77 7.94
N PRO A 115 26.02 3.50 7.35
CA PRO A 115 26.13 3.03 5.96
C PRO A 115 25.47 1.66 5.72
N GLY A 116 25.36 0.82 6.76
CA GLY A 116 24.67 -0.46 6.65
C GLY A 116 23.15 -0.34 6.49
N GLU A 117 22.55 0.71 7.06
CA GLU A 117 21.12 1.00 6.89
C GLU A 117 20.86 1.69 5.57
N GLU A 118 21.72 2.61 5.17
CA GLU A 118 21.64 3.25 3.85
C GLU A 118 21.72 2.20 2.72
N LEU A 119 22.65 1.25 2.81
CA LEU A 119 22.76 0.17 1.82
C LEU A 119 21.49 -0.70 1.75
N LYS A 120 20.83 -0.96 2.88
CA LYS A 120 19.56 -1.70 2.91
C LYS A 120 18.43 -0.88 2.28
N LEU A 121 18.38 0.42 2.56
CA LEU A 121 17.40 1.34 1.98
C LEU A 121 17.54 1.40 0.45
N GLU A 122 18.77 1.53 -0.05
CA GLU A 122 19.08 1.50 -1.48
C GLU A 122 18.68 0.16 -2.13
N ALA A 123 19.00 -0.96 -1.47
CA ALA A 123 18.63 -2.30 -1.97
C ALA A 123 17.12 -2.49 -2.05
N GLU A 124 16.34 -1.99 -1.08
CA GLU A 124 14.88 -2.03 -1.17
C GLU A 124 14.36 -1.09 -2.26
N ALA A 125 14.90 0.12 -2.37
CA ALA A 125 14.49 1.06 -3.41
C ALA A 125 14.70 0.45 -4.80
N GLY A 126 15.83 -0.23 -5.02
CA GLY A 126 16.09 -1.01 -6.23
C GLY A 126 15.05 -2.11 -6.45
N ARG A 127 14.76 -2.94 -5.42
CA ARG A 127 13.75 -3.99 -5.54
C ARG A 127 12.36 -3.44 -5.87
N ARG A 128 11.92 -2.38 -5.18
CA ARG A 128 10.61 -1.74 -5.43
C ARG A 128 10.54 -1.13 -6.82
N TYR A 129 11.64 -0.56 -7.30
CA TYR A 129 11.74 -0.06 -8.67
C TYR A 129 11.55 -1.21 -9.67
N ASP A 130 12.26 -2.31 -9.51
CA ASP A 130 12.17 -3.48 -10.38
C ASP A 130 10.76 -4.10 -10.38
N GLU A 131 10.15 -4.25 -9.21
CA GLU A 131 8.78 -4.75 -9.05
C GLU A 131 7.76 -3.81 -9.74
N THR A 132 7.92 -2.51 -9.57
CA THR A 132 7.06 -1.51 -10.21
C THR A 132 7.24 -1.52 -11.71
N GLN A 133 8.47 -1.61 -12.20
CA GLN A 133 8.77 -1.74 -13.63
C GLN A 133 8.19 -3.04 -14.21
N ALA A 134 8.24 -4.15 -13.47
CA ALA A 134 7.63 -5.40 -13.89
C ALA A 134 6.10 -5.28 -14.00
N ARG A 135 5.44 -4.68 -13.00
CA ARG A 135 3.99 -4.40 -13.05
C ARG A 135 3.62 -3.47 -14.21
N LEU A 136 4.40 -2.42 -14.43
CA LEU A 136 4.19 -1.49 -15.54
C LEU A 136 4.34 -2.18 -16.90
N LYS A 137 5.36 -3.01 -17.08
CA LYS A 137 5.54 -3.79 -18.33
C LYS A 137 4.40 -4.78 -18.57
N GLN A 138 3.88 -5.40 -17.51
CA GLN A 138 2.72 -6.28 -17.60
C GLN A 138 1.44 -5.51 -17.95
N LYS A 139 1.23 -4.34 -17.34
CA LYS A 139 0.06 -3.49 -17.56
C LYS A 139 0.08 -2.77 -18.92
N TYR A 140 1.26 -2.36 -19.38
CA TYR A 140 1.46 -1.63 -20.63
C TYR A 140 2.52 -2.32 -21.49
N PRO A 141 2.14 -3.34 -22.28
CA PRO A 141 3.08 -4.04 -23.17
C PRO A 141 3.81 -3.11 -24.15
N ILE A 142 3.20 -1.98 -24.51
CA ILE A 142 3.80 -0.95 -25.38
C ILE A 142 5.12 -0.40 -24.82
N LEU A 143 5.32 -0.37 -23.50
CA LEU A 143 6.57 0.08 -22.87
C LEU A 143 7.79 -0.73 -23.32
N SER A 144 7.60 -1.98 -23.75
CA SER A 144 8.70 -2.82 -24.27
C SER A 144 9.26 -2.36 -25.61
N GLN A 145 8.50 -1.55 -26.37
CA GLN A 145 8.91 -1.01 -27.66
C GLN A 145 9.38 0.44 -27.57
N LEU A 146 9.28 1.08 -26.40
CA LEU A 146 9.64 2.48 -26.21
C LEU A 146 11.09 2.65 -25.71
N PRO A 147 11.81 3.70 -26.14
CA PRO A 147 11.42 4.66 -27.17
C PRO A 147 11.41 4.01 -28.57
N TYR A 148 10.48 4.41 -29.42
CA TYR A 148 10.37 3.94 -30.81
C TYR A 148 10.51 5.11 -31.78
N VAL A 149 11.38 4.99 -32.78
CA VAL A 149 11.51 5.98 -33.86
C VAL A 149 10.99 5.36 -35.14
N GLY A 150 9.89 5.90 -35.64
CA GLY A 150 9.26 5.49 -36.88
C GLY A 150 9.42 6.51 -38.00
N ASP A 151 8.80 6.22 -39.14
CA ASP A 151 8.79 7.13 -40.28
C ASP A 151 7.92 8.36 -39.97
N GLY A 152 8.57 9.49 -39.71
CA GLY A 152 7.91 10.76 -39.42
C GLY A 152 7.38 10.91 -37.98
N PHE A 153 7.69 10.01 -37.06
CA PHE A 153 7.29 10.13 -35.65
C PHE A 153 8.27 9.46 -34.67
N GLU A 154 8.26 9.92 -33.42
CA GLU A 154 8.92 9.30 -32.29
C GLU A 154 7.88 9.03 -31.19
N ALA A 155 7.90 7.83 -30.61
CA ALA A 155 7.05 7.46 -29.49
C ALA A 155 7.90 7.30 -28.22
N THR A 156 7.45 7.94 -27.14
CA THR A 156 8.00 7.84 -25.79
C THR A 156 6.86 7.71 -24.78
N TYR A 157 7.14 7.79 -23.48
CA TYR A 157 6.10 7.79 -22.45
C TYR A 157 6.37 8.84 -21.38
N THR A 158 5.30 9.24 -20.70
CA THR A 158 5.33 10.16 -19.57
C THR A 158 4.25 9.78 -18.54
N LYS A 159 4.16 10.53 -17.44
CA LYS A 159 3.05 10.40 -16.48
C LYS A 159 1.71 10.56 -17.20
N SER A 160 0.71 9.78 -16.78
CA SER A 160 -0.61 9.84 -17.43
C SER A 160 -1.20 11.25 -17.42
N LYS A 161 -1.73 11.66 -18.57
CA LYS A 161 -2.56 12.86 -18.74
C LYS A 161 -3.93 12.67 -18.10
N THR A 162 -4.50 11.47 -18.21
CA THR A 162 -5.83 11.16 -17.66
C THR A 162 -5.85 10.90 -16.16
N ASP A 163 -4.75 10.38 -15.60
CA ASP A 163 -4.61 10.08 -14.17
C ASP A 163 -3.21 10.49 -13.65
N PRO A 164 -2.91 11.80 -13.56
CA PRO A 164 -1.59 12.31 -13.23
C PRO A 164 -1.18 12.04 -11.77
N THR A 165 -2.13 11.69 -10.91
CA THR A 165 -1.91 11.37 -9.49
C THR A 165 -1.51 9.92 -9.27
N ASN A 166 -1.79 9.04 -10.24
CA ASN A 166 -1.45 7.64 -10.15
C ASN A 166 -0.03 7.39 -10.66
N PRO A 167 0.90 6.93 -9.81
CA PRO A 167 2.29 6.72 -10.20
C PRO A 167 2.46 5.56 -11.20
N GLU A 168 1.45 4.69 -11.35
CA GLU A 168 1.44 3.59 -12.32
C GLU A 168 0.55 3.86 -13.54
N ALA A 169 0.08 5.09 -13.73
CA ALA A 169 -0.61 5.52 -14.93
C ALA A 169 0.38 6.22 -15.88
N ILE A 170 0.43 5.77 -17.13
CA ILE A 170 1.34 6.33 -18.15
C ILE A 170 0.54 6.83 -19.36
N SER A 171 1.06 7.88 -19.98
CA SER A 171 0.66 8.26 -21.34
C SER A 171 1.76 7.90 -22.32
N VAL A 172 1.37 7.46 -23.52
CA VAL A 172 2.30 7.33 -24.64
C VAL A 172 2.32 8.66 -25.37
N VAL A 173 3.50 9.26 -25.46
CA VAL A 173 3.71 10.51 -26.18
C VAL A 173 4.14 10.16 -27.59
N ILE A 174 3.41 10.66 -28.58
CA ILE A 174 3.73 10.47 -29.99
C ILE A 174 4.01 11.84 -30.58
N GLU A 175 5.29 12.07 -30.81
CA GLU A 175 5.83 13.28 -31.41
C GLU A 175 5.90 13.10 -32.92
N ILE A 176 5.18 13.95 -33.66
CA ILE A 176 5.09 13.90 -35.12
C ILE A 176 5.94 15.02 -35.73
N TYR A 177 6.87 14.63 -36.60
CA TYR A 177 7.73 15.56 -37.36
C TYR A 177 7.68 15.33 -38.89
N GLY A 178 7.04 14.26 -39.36
CA GLY A 178 6.85 13.96 -40.79
C GLY A 178 5.40 14.08 -41.26
N PRO A 179 5.16 14.34 -42.55
CA PRO A 179 3.81 14.53 -43.10
C PRO A 179 2.92 13.28 -42.99
N GLN A 180 3.53 12.09 -42.92
CA GLN A 180 2.83 10.81 -42.72
C GLN A 180 2.93 10.28 -41.27
N GLY A 181 3.59 11.02 -40.37
CA GLY A 181 3.95 10.50 -39.05
C GLY A 181 2.75 10.04 -38.21
N ARG A 182 1.61 10.73 -38.32
CA ARG A 182 0.37 10.31 -37.65
C ARG A 182 -0.13 8.95 -38.14
N GLU A 183 -0.22 8.77 -39.45
CA GLU A 183 -0.67 7.52 -40.06
C GLU A 183 0.30 6.37 -39.74
N LYS A 184 1.61 6.63 -39.79
CA LYS A 184 2.64 5.65 -39.47
C LYS A 184 2.62 5.26 -37.99
N ALA A 185 2.34 6.19 -37.08
CA ALA A 185 2.18 5.91 -35.66
C ALA A 185 0.95 5.03 -35.39
N ASP A 186 -0.18 5.36 -36.01
CA ASP A 186 -1.41 4.55 -35.88
C ASP A 186 -1.20 3.13 -36.45
N GLN A 187 -0.51 3.00 -37.60
CA GLN A 187 -0.11 1.71 -38.17
C GLN A 187 0.82 0.92 -37.25
N TRP A 188 1.77 1.58 -36.59
CA TRP A 188 2.65 0.95 -35.62
C TRP A 188 1.88 0.42 -34.41
N ILE A 189 1.01 1.25 -33.80
CA ILE A 189 0.18 0.83 -32.65
C ILE A 189 -0.66 -0.39 -33.01
N GLN A 190 -1.38 -0.33 -34.12
CA GLN A 190 -2.26 -1.40 -34.58
C GLN A 190 -1.47 -2.64 -35.02
N GLY A 191 -0.28 -2.47 -35.60
CA GLY A 191 0.59 -3.57 -36.04
C GLY A 191 1.06 -4.47 -34.90
N TYR A 192 1.15 -3.93 -33.68
CA TYR A 192 1.43 -4.70 -32.46
C TYR A 192 0.16 -5.22 -31.76
N GLY A 193 -1.03 -5.00 -32.35
CA GLY A 193 -2.31 -5.46 -31.82
C GLY A 193 -2.86 -4.61 -30.67
N TRP A 194 -2.34 -3.39 -30.46
CA TRP A 194 -2.88 -2.45 -29.47
C TRP A 194 -4.02 -1.63 -30.07
N ASP A 195 -5.02 -1.32 -29.27
CA ASP A 195 -6.11 -0.42 -29.66
C ASP A 195 -5.78 1.02 -29.22
N PRO A 196 -5.61 1.98 -30.16
CA PRO A 196 -5.36 3.38 -29.84
C PRO A 196 -6.39 4.00 -28.89
N ALA A 197 -7.65 3.54 -28.90
CA ALA A 197 -8.70 4.06 -28.03
C ALA A 197 -8.53 3.65 -26.55
N THR A 198 -7.77 2.59 -26.29
CA THR A 198 -7.48 2.09 -24.93
C THR A 198 -6.22 2.68 -24.32
N LEU A 199 -5.41 3.37 -25.13
CA LEU A 199 -4.18 4.02 -24.72
C LEU A 199 -4.45 5.49 -24.35
N ASP A 200 -3.83 5.96 -23.27
CA ASP A 200 -3.77 7.38 -22.98
C ASP A 200 -2.69 8.03 -23.87
N LEU A 201 -3.11 8.47 -25.06
CA LEU A 201 -2.22 9.05 -26.06
C LEU A 201 -2.09 10.58 -25.90
N ILE A 202 -0.86 11.06 -26.03
CA ILE A 202 -0.53 12.48 -26.17
C ILE A 202 0.11 12.67 -27.53
N TRP A 203 -0.52 13.47 -28.39
CA TRP A 203 0.01 13.82 -29.69
C TRP A 203 0.71 15.17 -29.61
N THR A 204 1.97 15.23 -29.99
CA THR A 204 2.76 16.46 -30.05
C THR A 204 3.39 16.64 -31.43
N THR A 205 3.84 17.86 -31.70
CA THR A 205 4.54 18.24 -32.93
C THR A 205 5.82 19.00 -32.58
N GLY A 206 6.91 18.64 -33.25
CA GLY A 206 8.31 18.99 -32.97
C GLY A 206 9.12 17.72 -33.22
N LYS A 207 10.40 17.64 -33.53
CA LYS A 207 11.45 18.57 -33.95
C LYS A 207 11.20 19.29 -35.28
#